data_AF-A0AA95H0H0-F1
#
_entry.id   AF-A0AA95H0H0-F1
#
_cell.length_a   1.000
_cell.length_b   1.000
_cell.length_c   1.000
_cell.angle_alpha   90.00
_cell.angle_beta   90.00
_cell.angle_gamma   90.00
#
_symmetry.space_group_name_H-M   'P 1'
#
loop_
_entity.id
_entity.type
_entity.pdbx_description
1 polymer ?
#
loop_
_entity_poly.entity_id
_entity_poly.type
_entity_poly.pdbx_seq_one_letter_code
_entity_poly.pdbx_strand_id
1 'polypeptide(L)'
;MDIDIIGTYKSVDGNLILEIQKSEPINSKFSGTLNVKNSPVGDVSYTISNGEWYYTNNRDIAAFQFKVANIDASVNPDDREYIIMDSWAGFLTRDGEFKASISRSYVHKNGTRELFAFNTVVFVKQKQE
;
A
#
# COMPACT_ATOMS: atom_id res chain seq x y z
N MET A 1 -14.08 -4.97 -21.05
CA MET A 1 -13.43 -5.92 -20.12
C MET A 1 -12.94 -5.08 -18.97
N ASP A 2 -13.32 -5.42 -17.75
CA ASP A 2 -13.07 -4.59 -16.57
C ASP A 2 -11.61 -4.72 -16.14
N ILE A 3 -11.04 -3.65 -15.55
CA ILE A 3 -9.69 -3.71 -15.01
C ILE A 3 -9.69 -4.62 -13.78
N ASP A 4 -8.96 -5.74 -13.87
CA ASP A 4 -8.78 -6.66 -12.76
C ASP A 4 -7.54 -6.28 -11.94
N ILE A 5 -7.81 -5.67 -10.79
CA ILE A 5 -6.78 -5.21 -9.87
C ILE A 5 -6.32 -6.29 -8.88
N ILE A 6 -7.01 -7.44 -8.79
CA ILE A 6 -6.65 -8.51 -7.86
C ILE A 6 -5.31 -9.14 -8.29
N GLY A 7 -4.44 -9.39 -7.32
CA GLY A 7 -3.16 -10.06 -7.56
C GLY A 7 -2.04 -9.62 -6.63
N THR A 8 -0.88 -10.23 -6.82
CA THR A 8 0.35 -9.90 -6.11
C THR A 8 1.22 -8.99 -6.98
N TYR A 9 1.67 -7.88 -6.42
CA TYR A 9 2.51 -6.88 -7.05
C TYR A 9 3.79 -6.74 -6.24
N LYS A 10 4.94 -6.91 -6.87
CA LYS A 10 6.25 -6.76 -6.21
C LYS A 10 6.95 -5.52 -6.73
N SER A 11 7.52 -4.72 -5.83
CA SER A 11 8.40 -3.63 -6.25
C SER A 11 9.62 -4.16 -6.98
N VAL A 12 10.17 -3.35 -7.89
CA VAL A 12 11.36 -3.73 -8.68
C VAL A 12 12.58 -4.05 -7.80
N ASP A 13 12.71 -3.38 -6.65
CA ASP A 13 13.78 -3.63 -5.67
C ASP A 13 13.50 -4.84 -4.75
N GLY A 14 12.30 -5.44 -4.82
CA GLY A 14 11.90 -6.58 -4.01
C GLY A 14 11.62 -6.27 -2.53
N ASN A 15 11.64 -5.00 -2.12
CA ASN A 15 11.41 -4.58 -0.74
C ASN A 15 9.93 -4.47 -0.38
N LEU A 16 9.04 -4.36 -1.36
CA LEU A 16 7.61 -4.15 -1.15
C LEU A 16 6.81 -5.22 -1.90
N ILE A 17 5.85 -5.84 -1.22
CA ILE A 17 4.92 -6.80 -1.81
C ILE A 17 3.50 -6.35 -1.45
N LEU A 18 2.79 -5.83 -2.43
CA LEU A 18 1.37 -5.48 -2.34
C LEU A 18 0.54 -6.66 -2.85
N GLU A 19 -0.35 -7.18 -2.02
CA GLU A 19 -1.30 -8.23 -2.42
C GLU A 19 -2.71 -7.67 -2.32
N ILE A 20 -3.38 -7.51 -3.47
CA ILE A 20 -4.80 -7.13 -3.52
C ILE A 20 -5.60 -8.44 -3.58
N GLN A 21 -6.32 -8.73 -2.51
CA GLN A 21 -7.04 -10.01 -2.32
C GLN A 21 -8.52 -9.91 -2.68
N LYS A 22 -9.10 -8.72 -2.51
CA LYS A 22 -10.51 -8.46 -2.81
C LYS A 22 -10.64 -7.09 -3.47
N SER A 23 -11.50 -7.02 -4.49
CA SER A 23 -11.90 -5.77 -5.14
C SER A 23 -13.43 -5.70 -5.23
N GLU A 24 -13.98 -4.52 -4.98
CA GLU A 24 -15.40 -4.21 -5.14
C GLU A 24 -15.54 -3.05 -6.14
N PRO A 25 -15.63 -3.34 -7.45
CA PRO A 25 -15.66 -2.31 -8.49
C PRO A 25 -16.81 -1.31 -8.35
N ILE A 26 -17.96 -1.75 -7.85
CA ILE A 26 -19.14 -0.89 -7.69
C ILE A 26 -18.94 0.21 -6.64
N ASN A 27 -18.09 -0.06 -5.64
CA ASN A 27 -17.78 0.86 -4.55
C ASN A 27 -16.41 1.53 -4.74
N SER A 28 -15.68 1.21 -5.81
CA SER A 28 -14.31 1.69 -6.03
C SER A 28 -13.38 1.31 -4.86
N LYS A 29 -13.58 0.14 -4.25
CA LYS A 29 -12.85 -0.32 -3.05
C LYS A 29 -12.00 -1.57 -3.31
N PHE A 30 -10.96 -1.73 -2.50
CA PHE A 30 -10.19 -2.98 -2.41
C PHE A 30 -9.64 -3.21 -1.00
N SER A 31 -9.30 -4.46 -0.72
CA SER A 31 -8.57 -4.86 0.49
C SER A 31 -7.44 -5.83 0.17
N GLY A 32 -6.45 -5.88 1.05
CA GLY A 32 -5.23 -6.62 0.79
C GLY A 32 -4.19 -6.49 1.89
N THR A 33 -2.94 -6.80 1.54
CA THR A 33 -1.79 -6.63 2.43
C THR A 33 -0.66 -5.87 1.74
N LEU A 34 0.12 -5.12 2.51
CA LEU A 34 1.40 -4.57 2.08
C LEU A 34 2.49 -5.10 2.99
N ASN A 35 3.41 -5.86 2.44
CA ASN A 35 4.59 -6.34 3.15
C ASN A 35 5.77 -5.43 2.79
N VAL A 36 6.43 -4.90 3.81
CA VAL A 36 7.56 -3.99 3.72
C VAL A 36 8.77 -4.65 4.36
N LYS A 37 9.80 -4.90 3.55
CA LYS A 37 11.11 -5.35 4.04
C LYS A 37 11.97 -4.17 4.41
N ASN A 38 12.89 -4.36 5.36
CA ASN A 38 13.88 -3.35 5.74
C ASN A 38 13.25 -2.00 6.18
N SER A 39 12.12 -2.03 6.88
CA SER A 39 11.62 -0.81 7.53
C SER A 39 12.53 -0.42 8.71
N PRO A 40 12.40 0.79 9.28
CA PRO A 40 13.16 1.19 10.47
C PRO A 40 13.05 0.23 11.66
N VAL A 41 12.02 -0.63 11.67
CA VAL A 41 11.71 -1.59 12.74
C VAL A 41 11.79 -3.04 12.26
N GLY A 42 12.40 -3.29 11.10
CA GLY A 42 12.49 -4.62 10.48
C GLY A 42 11.39 -4.88 9.46
N ASP A 43 11.10 -6.15 9.19
CA ASP A 43 10.06 -6.55 8.25
C ASP A 43 8.67 -6.35 8.88
N VAL A 44 7.77 -5.69 8.14
CA VAL A 44 6.42 -5.35 8.61
C VAL A 44 5.39 -5.77 7.58
N SER A 45 4.27 -6.33 8.05
CA SER A 45 3.10 -6.62 7.23
C SER A 45 1.94 -5.74 7.69
N TYR A 46 1.33 -5.03 6.74
CA TYR A 46 0.19 -4.16 6.99
C TYR A 46 -1.06 -4.70 6.31
N THR A 47 -2.18 -4.69 7.02
CA THR A 47 -3.50 -4.92 6.42
C THR A 47 -4.02 -3.64 5.78
N ILE A 48 -4.46 -3.74 4.53
CA ILE A 48 -5.19 -2.70 3.81
C ILE A 48 -6.68 -3.06 3.88
N SER A 49 -7.44 -2.35 4.71
CA SER A 49 -8.88 -2.59 4.88
C SER A 49 -9.77 -1.76 3.95
N ASN A 50 -9.28 -0.61 3.49
CA ASN A 50 -10.07 0.38 2.77
C ASN A 50 -9.23 1.10 1.70
N GLY A 51 -8.69 0.33 0.76
CA GLY A 51 -8.08 0.89 -0.45
C GLY A 51 -9.13 1.38 -1.42
N GLU A 52 -8.78 2.37 -2.23
CA GLU A 52 -9.67 3.00 -3.21
C GLU A 52 -9.04 2.99 -4.60
N TRP A 53 -9.87 2.83 -5.63
CA TRP A 53 -9.42 2.86 -7.01
C TRP A 53 -10.51 3.39 -7.94
N TYR A 54 -10.12 4.24 -8.89
CA TYR A 54 -11.03 4.97 -9.77
C TYR A 54 -10.52 4.93 -11.21
N TYR A 55 -11.40 4.65 -12.16
CA TYR A 55 -11.07 4.61 -13.58
C TYR A 55 -11.98 5.56 -14.37
N THR A 56 -11.48 6.06 -15.49
CA THR A 56 -12.29 6.81 -16.46
C THR A 56 -12.98 5.85 -17.42
N ASN A 57 -13.90 6.36 -18.26
CA ASN A 57 -14.64 5.53 -19.22
C ASN A 57 -13.77 4.67 -20.14
N ASN A 58 -12.51 5.04 -20.35
CA ASN A 58 -11.55 4.29 -21.16
C ASN A 58 -11.01 3.02 -20.45
N ARG A 59 -11.16 2.90 -19.12
CA ARG A 59 -10.75 1.73 -18.29
C ARG A 59 -9.30 1.23 -18.42
N ASP A 60 -8.46 1.94 -19.17
CA ASP A 60 -7.04 1.57 -19.38
C ASP A 60 -6.14 1.90 -18.19
N ILE A 61 -6.55 2.88 -17.36
CA ILE A 61 -5.80 3.35 -16.20
C ILE A 61 -6.77 3.54 -15.05
N ALA A 62 -6.40 3.01 -13.87
CA ALA A 62 -7.07 3.32 -12.63
C ALA A 62 -6.15 4.11 -11.71
N ALA A 63 -6.58 5.28 -11.25
CA ALA A 63 -5.96 5.92 -10.09
C ALA A 63 -6.24 5.07 -8.85
N PHE A 64 -5.31 4.98 -7.92
CA PHE A 64 -5.53 4.28 -6.66
C PHE A 64 -5.00 5.10 -5.48
N GLN A 65 -5.54 4.82 -4.30
CA GLN A 65 -4.94 5.24 -3.04
C GLN A 65 -5.24 4.25 -1.92
N PHE A 66 -4.36 4.16 -0.94
CA PHE A 66 -4.61 3.44 0.30
C PHE A 66 -3.75 3.99 1.43
N LYS A 67 -4.14 3.68 2.67
CA LYS A 67 -3.37 4.02 3.86
C LYS A 67 -3.12 2.77 4.67
N VAL A 68 -1.94 2.69 5.27
CA VAL A 68 -1.60 1.66 6.24
C VAL A 68 -0.98 2.29 7.47
N ALA A 69 -1.21 1.70 8.63
CA ALA A 69 -0.56 2.08 9.86
C ALA A 69 -0.35 0.84 10.73
N ASN A 70 0.77 0.76 11.47
CA ASN A 70 1.00 -0.31 12.47
C ASN A 70 0.31 0.05 13.79
N ILE A 71 -0.98 0.39 13.72
CA ILE A 71 -1.74 0.73 14.91
C ILE A 71 -2.47 -0.54 15.34
N ASP A 72 -1.85 -1.29 16.25
CA ASP A 72 -2.54 -2.36 16.95
C ASP A 72 -3.55 -1.72 17.93
N ALA A 73 -4.84 -1.93 17.66
CA ALA A 73 -5.92 -1.42 18.48
C ALA A 73 -6.01 -2.12 19.85
N SER A 74 -5.40 -3.29 20.02
CA SER A 74 -5.31 -4.00 21.29
C SER A 74 -4.22 -3.46 22.21
N VAL A 75 -3.27 -2.69 21.66
CA VAL A 75 -2.20 -2.04 22.42
C VAL A 75 -2.64 -0.62 22.82
N ASN A 76 -2.63 -0.35 24.13
CA ASN A 76 -2.89 0.97 24.69
C ASN A 76 -1.96 2.00 24.02
N PRO A 77 -2.47 3.17 23.57
CA PRO A 77 -1.64 4.21 23.00
C PRO A 77 -0.36 4.54 23.78
N ASP A 78 -0.41 4.52 25.11
CA ASP A 78 0.74 4.84 25.97
C ASP A 78 1.83 3.75 25.97
N ASP A 79 1.47 2.52 25.60
CA ASP A 79 2.38 1.37 25.57
C ASP A 79 3.05 1.17 24.20
N ARG A 80 2.70 2.00 23.21
CA ARG A 80 3.24 1.90 21.85
C ARG A 80 4.68 2.41 21.81
N GLU A 81 5.60 1.56 21.40
CA GLU A 81 6.99 1.97 21.22
C GLU A 81 7.18 2.93 20.04
N TYR A 82 6.41 2.73 18.97
CA TYR A 82 6.45 3.56 17.77
C TYR A 82 5.17 3.49 16.95
N ILE A 83 4.99 4.45 16.05
CA ILE A 83 3.93 4.49 15.05
C ILE A 83 4.55 4.84 13.69
N ILE A 84 4.20 4.08 12.67
CA ILE A 84 4.42 4.27 11.25
C ILE A 84 3.05 4.40 10.61
N MET A 85 2.84 5.46 9.86
CA MET A 85 1.66 5.63 9.03
C MET A 85 2.09 6.03 7.63
N ASP A 86 1.60 5.28 6.64
CA ASP A 86 1.89 5.48 5.23
C ASP A 86 0.61 5.79 4.48
N SER A 87 0.69 6.79 3.60
CA SER A 87 -0.33 7.06 2.58
C SER A 87 0.28 6.82 1.21
N TRP A 88 -0.34 5.95 0.44
CA TRP A 88 0.07 5.55 -0.90
C TRP A 88 -0.93 6.08 -1.92
N ALA A 89 -0.43 6.64 -3.01
CA ALA A 89 -1.26 7.09 -4.12
C ALA A 89 -0.54 6.89 -5.45
N GLY A 90 -1.31 6.64 -6.51
CA GLY A 90 -0.73 6.45 -7.83
C GLY A 90 -1.72 5.91 -8.86
N PHE A 91 -1.24 5.08 -9.78
CA PHE A 91 -2.08 4.47 -10.81
C PHE A 91 -1.67 3.02 -11.13
N LEU A 92 -2.66 2.26 -11.59
CA LEU A 92 -2.51 0.95 -12.19
C LEU A 92 -2.81 1.06 -13.68
N THR A 93 -1.90 0.54 -14.50
CA THR A 93 -2.10 0.40 -15.95
C THR A 93 -2.74 -0.94 -16.27
N ARG A 94 -3.40 -1.02 -17.43
CA ARG A 94 -3.98 -2.26 -17.97
C ARG A 94 -2.99 -3.42 -18.08
N ASP A 95 -1.70 -3.12 -18.27
CA ASP A 95 -0.63 -4.12 -18.38
C ASP A 95 -0.18 -4.67 -17.01
N GLY A 96 -0.81 -4.25 -15.92
CA GLY A 96 -0.50 -4.71 -14.57
C GLY A 96 0.71 -4.03 -13.94
N GLU A 97 1.17 -2.91 -14.51
CA GLU A 97 2.16 -2.05 -13.87
C GLU A 97 1.45 -1.10 -12.91
N PHE A 98 1.85 -1.15 -11.64
CA PHE A 98 1.34 -0.30 -10.58
C PHE A 98 2.44 0.66 -10.14
N LYS A 99 2.19 1.97 -10.28
CA LYS A 99 3.14 3.02 -9.95
C LYS A 99 2.60 3.86 -8.81
N ALA A 100 3.34 3.92 -7.72
CA ALA A 100 2.88 4.51 -6.47
C ALA A 100 3.92 5.42 -5.86
N SER A 101 3.50 6.55 -5.31
CA SER A 101 4.31 7.31 -4.37
C SER A 101 3.74 7.15 -2.96
N ILE A 102 4.61 7.30 -1.96
CA ILE A 102 4.27 7.18 -0.54
C ILE A 102 4.68 8.45 0.20
N SER A 103 3.82 8.86 1.12
CA SER A 103 4.17 9.73 2.25
C SER A 103 4.12 8.93 3.55
N ARG A 104 5.21 8.94 4.32
CA ARG A 104 5.36 8.26 5.61
C ARG A 104 5.54 9.26 6.74
N SER A 105 4.86 9.02 7.85
CA SER A 105 5.17 9.60 9.16
C SER A 105 5.59 8.52 10.14
N TYR A 106 6.72 8.73 10.80
CA TYR A 106 7.23 7.88 11.87
C TYR A 106 7.40 8.67 13.16
N VAL A 107 6.93 8.10 14.27
CA VAL A 107 7.15 8.62 15.61
C VAL A 107 7.54 7.49 16.55
N HIS A 108 8.49 7.74 17.45
CA HIS A 108 8.95 6.78 18.46
C HIS A 108 8.81 7.36 19.87
N LYS A 109 8.59 6.52 20.89
CA LYS A 109 8.37 6.94 22.29
C LYS A 109 9.50 7.78 22.88
N ASN A 110 10.72 7.62 22.37
CA ASN A 110 11.91 8.39 22.77
C ASN A 110 11.91 9.83 22.20
N GLY A 111 10.88 10.23 21.47
CA GLY A 111 10.75 11.56 20.86
C GLY A 111 11.29 11.67 19.44
N THR A 112 11.87 10.61 18.87
CA THR A 112 12.31 10.58 17.45
C THR A 112 11.10 10.75 16.53
N ARG A 113 11.24 11.60 15.51
CA ARG A 113 10.20 11.88 14.52
C ARG A 113 10.84 11.98 13.14
N GLU A 114 10.27 11.29 12.18
CA GLU A 114 10.73 11.34 10.80
C GLU A 114 9.54 11.49 9.85
N LEU A 115 9.74 12.30 8.82
CA LEU A 115 8.82 12.47 7.71
C LEU A 115 9.56 12.11 6.43
N PHE A 116 8.99 11.22 5.64
CA PHE A 116 9.55 10.82 4.37
C PHE A 116 8.49 10.89 3.28
N ALA A 117 8.90 11.33 2.10
CA ALA A 117 8.19 11.08 0.87
C ALA A 117 9.14 10.30 -0.04
N PHE A 118 8.73 9.11 -0.48
CA PHE A 118 9.51 8.42 -1.50
C PHE A 118 9.09 8.92 -2.88
N ASN A 119 10.03 8.87 -3.81
CA ASN A 119 9.73 8.96 -5.23
C ASN A 119 8.88 7.74 -5.67
N THR A 120 8.43 7.79 -6.91
CA THR A 120 7.61 6.74 -7.51
C THR A 120 8.27 5.36 -7.40
N VAL A 121 7.60 4.44 -6.69
CA VAL A 121 7.87 3.01 -6.65
C VAL A 121 7.10 2.34 -7.78
N VAL A 122 7.78 1.50 -8.54
CA VAL A 122 7.17 0.67 -9.58
C VAL A 122 6.98 -0.73 -9.04
N PHE A 123 5.75 -1.24 -9.13
CA PHE A 123 5.40 -2.61 -8.82
C PHE A 123 4.96 -3.34 -10.09
N VAL A 124 5.32 -4.62 -10.18
CA VAL A 124 4.99 -5.49 -11.30
C VAL A 124 4.08 -6.62 -10.83
N LYS A 125 2.92 -6.76 -11.48
CA LYS A 125 1.99 -7.87 -11.23
C LYS A 125 2.69 -9.20 -11.51
N GLN A 126 2.64 -10.12 -10.55
CA GLN A 126 3.18 -11.47 -10.68
C GLN A 126 2.19 -12.34 -11.45
N LYS A 127 2.68 -13.22 -12.32
CA LYS A 127 1.83 -14.22 -12.97
C LYS A 127 1.38 -15.23 -11.92
N GLN A 128 0.09 -15.58 -11.91
CA GLN A 128 -0.39 -16.74 -11.17
C GLN A 128 0.14 -17.99 -11.87
N GLU A 129 0.84 -18.85 -11.13
CA GLU A 129 1.25 -20.19 -11.59
C GLU A 129 0.08 -21.16 -11.54
#